data_AF-A0A954WGQ9-F1
#
_entry.id   AF-A0A954WGQ9-F1
#
_cell.length_a   1.000
_cell.length_b   1.000
_cell.length_c   1.000
_cell.angle_alpha   90.00
_cell.angle_beta   90.00
_cell.angle_gamma   90.00
#
_symmetry.space_group_name_H-M   'P 1'
#
loop_
_entity.id
_entity.type
_entity.pdbx_description
1 polymer ?
#
loop_
_entity_poly.entity_id
_entity_poly.type
_entity_poly.pdbx_seq_one_letter_code
_entity_poly.pdbx_strand_id
1 'polypeptide(L)'
;WDMHADVNNATIDEGMQYMGLPFDHAVSAFLEDVEARGLSDKILLVATGEMGRTPKVNARGGRDHWGGLAPLLLAGGGLQMGQVIGQSTSDAGQPQSEPQRIENLVSTIMHTMLDVGQVRITRGLPREVIQVADGAEPIPGLL
;
A
#
# COMPACT_ATOMS: atom_id res chain seq x y z
N TRP A 1 7.69 11.04 -3.08
CA TRP A 1 8.59 10.05 -2.44
C TRP A 1 10.03 10.44 -2.78
N ASP A 2 11.00 9.99 -1.97
CA ASP A 2 12.45 10.22 -2.16
C ASP A 2 13.00 11.66 -2.02
N MET A 3 12.41 12.47 -1.13
CA MET A 3 12.85 13.85 -0.91
C MET A 3 13.93 13.92 0.18
N HIS A 4 15.18 13.62 -0.20
CA HIS A 4 16.33 13.61 0.73
C HIS A 4 17.00 14.97 0.95
N ALA A 5 16.65 15.98 0.14
CA ALA A 5 17.36 17.25 0.06
C ALA A 5 18.88 17.05 -0.15
N ASP A 6 19.22 16.36 -1.23
CA ASP A 6 20.59 16.10 -1.64
C ASP A 6 20.79 16.41 -3.14
N VAL A 7 21.93 16.01 -3.71
CA VAL A 7 22.29 16.34 -5.10
C VAL A 7 21.25 15.85 -6.11
N ASN A 8 20.53 14.78 -5.81
CA ASN A 8 19.58 14.15 -6.73
C ASN A 8 18.12 14.43 -6.36
N ASN A 9 17.86 14.95 -5.16
CA ASN A 9 16.55 14.94 -4.55
C ASN A 9 16.18 16.29 -3.93
N ALA A 10 14.99 16.79 -4.26
CA ALA A 10 14.47 18.02 -3.68
C ALA A 10 14.23 17.92 -2.16
N THR A 11 13.98 19.08 -1.55
CA THR A 11 13.43 19.16 -0.19
C THR A 11 12.01 18.61 -0.14
N ILE A 12 11.50 18.34 1.06
CA ILE A 12 10.10 17.91 1.21
C ILE A 12 9.12 18.97 0.74
N ASP A 13 9.42 20.26 0.98
CA ASP A 13 8.50 21.36 0.68
C ASP A 13 8.33 21.53 -0.83
N GLU A 14 9.44 21.51 -1.57
CA GLU A 14 9.43 21.59 -3.03
C GLU A 14 8.92 20.27 -3.65
N GLY A 15 9.46 19.14 -3.19
CA GLY A 15 9.12 17.82 -3.68
C GLY A 15 7.64 17.51 -3.60
N MET A 16 6.99 17.84 -2.49
CA MET A 16 5.57 17.56 -2.29
C MET A 16 4.68 18.41 -3.19
N GLN A 17 5.13 19.58 -3.63
CA GLN A 17 4.36 20.39 -4.57
C GLN A 17 4.23 19.72 -5.93
N TYR A 18 5.30 19.12 -6.46
CA TYR A 18 5.28 18.51 -7.79
C TYR A 18 5.05 16.99 -7.79
N MET A 19 5.14 16.29 -6.65
CA MET A 19 4.80 14.86 -6.56
C MET A 19 3.57 14.59 -5.70
N GLY A 20 3.43 15.27 -4.57
CA GLY A 20 2.36 15.02 -3.59
C GLY A 20 1.00 15.47 -4.10
N LEU A 21 0.87 16.73 -4.51
CA LEU A 21 -0.39 17.28 -5.02
C LEU A 21 -0.88 16.53 -6.28
N PRO A 22 -0.04 16.23 -7.29
CA PRO A 22 -0.50 15.46 -8.44
C PRO A 22 -0.90 14.03 -8.10
N PHE A 23 -0.19 13.37 -7.16
CA PHE A 23 -0.55 12.04 -6.70
C PHE A 23 -1.92 12.03 -6.00
N ASP A 24 -2.13 12.94 -5.06
CA ASP A 24 -3.40 13.09 -4.33
C ASP A 24 -4.58 13.31 -5.28
N HIS A 25 -4.43 14.26 -6.22
CA HIS A 25 -5.44 14.53 -7.23
C HIS A 25 -5.69 13.31 -8.14
N ALA A 26 -4.63 12.64 -8.60
CA ALA A 26 -4.77 11.46 -9.46
C ALA A 26 -5.48 10.30 -8.75
N VAL A 27 -5.18 10.06 -7.47
CA VAL A 27 -5.85 9.03 -6.68
C VAL A 27 -7.32 9.37 -6.45
N SER A 28 -7.64 10.61 -6.07
CA SER A 28 -9.04 11.04 -5.89
C SER A 28 -9.83 10.89 -7.17
N ALA A 29 -9.34 11.46 -8.28
CA ALA A 29 -10.02 11.41 -9.56
C ALA A 29 -10.21 9.97 -10.05
N PHE A 30 -9.20 9.10 -9.87
CA PHE A 30 -9.32 7.69 -10.23
C PHE A 30 -10.42 6.99 -9.42
N LEU A 31 -10.47 7.20 -8.11
CA LEU A 31 -11.48 6.56 -7.25
C LEU A 31 -12.89 7.06 -7.57
N GLU A 32 -13.07 8.36 -7.80
CA GLU A 32 -14.34 8.96 -8.22
C GLU A 32 -14.82 8.38 -9.56
N ASP A 33 -13.92 8.23 -10.53
CA ASP A 33 -14.23 7.64 -11.84
C ASP A 33 -14.60 6.16 -11.74
N VAL A 34 -13.90 5.39 -10.89
CA VAL A 34 -14.19 3.98 -10.63
C VAL A 34 -15.58 3.84 -10.00
N GLU A 35 -15.91 4.68 -9.02
CA GLU A 35 -17.21 4.68 -8.36
C GLU A 35 -18.33 5.08 -9.33
N ALA A 36 -18.17 6.19 -10.07
CA ALA A 36 -19.18 6.68 -11.02
C ALA A 36 -19.52 5.67 -12.12
N ARG A 37 -18.59 4.75 -12.43
CA ARG A 37 -18.77 3.68 -13.41
C ARG A 37 -19.28 2.37 -12.80
N GLY A 38 -19.49 2.31 -11.48
CA GLY A 38 -19.91 1.10 -10.77
C GLY A 38 -18.84 0.00 -10.77
N LEU A 39 -17.56 0.38 -10.80
CA LEU A 39 -16.42 -0.54 -10.90
C LEU A 39 -15.71 -0.78 -9.56
N SER A 40 -16.20 -0.21 -8.46
CA SER A 40 -15.56 -0.30 -7.13
C SER A 40 -15.30 -1.74 -6.68
N ASP A 41 -16.20 -2.68 -7.01
CA ASP A 41 -16.04 -4.10 -6.67
C ASP A 41 -15.12 -4.87 -7.65
N LYS A 42 -14.72 -4.24 -8.74
CA LYS A 42 -13.96 -4.87 -9.84
C LYS A 42 -12.52 -4.37 -9.94
N ILE A 43 -12.20 -3.25 -9.31
CA ILE A 43 -10.90 -2.62 -9.36
C ILE A 43 -10.38 -2.46 -7.94
N LEU A 44 -9.23 -3.08 -7.66
CA LEU A 44 -8.47 -2.84 -6.44
C LEU A 44 -7.32 -1.87 -6.75
N LEU A 45 -7.35 -0.69 -6.14
CA LEU A 45 -6.22 0.23 -6.11
C LEU A 45 -5.30 -0.14 -4.95
N VAL A 46 -4.02 -0.31 -5.25
CA VAL A 46 -2.96 -0.49 -4.25
C VAL A 46 -1.94 0.62 -4.43
N ALA A 47 -1.78 1.47 -3.41
CA ALA A 47 -0.75 2.49 -3.36
C ALA A 47 0.15 2.26 -2.13
N THR A 48 1.41 1.97 -2.37
CA THR A 48 2.37 1.61 -1.31
C THR A 48 3.78 2.11 -1.66
N GLY A 49 4.66 2.13 -0.68
CA GLY A 49 6.09 2.39 -0.86
C GLY A 49 6.94 1.18 -0.50
N GLU A 50 8.14 1.08 -1.09
CA GLU A 50 9.13 0.06 -0.69
C GLU A 50 9.60 0.25 0.77
N MET A 51 9.68 1.50 1.21
CA MET A 51 10.12 1.90 2.54
C MET A 51 9.45 3.21 2.98
N GLY A 52 9.37 3.42 4.28
CA GLY A 52 8.95 4.68 4.88
C GLY A 52 10.06 5.73 4.87
N ARG A 53 9.77 6.85 5.53
CA ARG A 53 10.67 7.98 5.66
C ARG A 53 10.75 8.43 7.11
N THR A 54 11.90 8.94 7.53
CA THR A 54 12.10 9.38 8.92
C THR A 54 10.96 10.31 9.37
N PRO A 55 10.40 10.14 10.58
CA PRO A 55 9.37 11.03 11.13
C PRO A 55 9.80 12.49 11.17
N LYS A 56 11.09 12.69 11.47
CA LYS A 56 11.73 14.01 11.55
C LYS A 56 12.37 14.37 10.23
N VAL A 57 12.26 15.65 9.89
CA VAL A 57 12.96 16.28 8.77
C VAL A 57 14.44 16.39 9.13
N ASN A 58 15.32 16.01 8.21
CA ASN A 58 16.76 16.11 8.37
C ASN A 58 17.22 17.58 8.27
N ALA A 59 18.48 17.85 8.63
CA ALA A 59 19.03 19.22 8.64
C ALA A 59 19.06 19.92 7.27
N ARG A 60 18.84 19.17 6.18
CA ARG A 60 18.83 19.68 4.80
C ARG A 60 17.42 19.99 4.29
N GLY A 61 16.37 19.68 5.07
CA GLY A 61 14.97 19.83 4.63
C GLY A 61 14.41 18.60 3.91
N GLY A 62 15.06 17.45 4.01
CA GLY A 62 14.60 16.17 3.47
C GLY A 62 14.13 15.19 4.55
N ARG A 63 13.79 13.95 4.16
CA ARG A 63 13.61 12.82 5.08
C ARG A 63 14.45 11.62 4.62
N ASP A 64 15.07 10.92 5.56
CA ASP A 64 15.96 9.80 5.27
C ASP A 64 15.19 8.47 5.17
N HIS A 65 15.87 7.41 4.76
CA HIS A 65 15.30 6.07 4.67
C HIS A 65 14.83 5.57 6.03
N TRP A 66 13.65 4.95 6.07
CA TRP A 66 13.10 4.39 7.29
C TRP A 66 12.44 3.03 7.03
N GLY A 67 13.13 1.97 7.43
CA GLY A 67 12.66 0.58 7.25
C GLY A 67 11.66 0.09 8.30
N GLY A 68 11.32 0.93 9.29
CA GLY A 68 10.43 0.53 10.40
C GLY A 68 8.95 0.41 10.02
N LEU A 69 8.53 1.07 8.95
CA LEU A 69 7.18 1.00 8.38
C LEU A 69 7.19 1.58 6.95
N ALA A 70 6.14 1.32 6.18
CA ALA A 70 5.87 1.94 4.88
C ALA A 70 4.38 2.31 4.79
N PRO A 71 4.01 3.35 4.01
CA PRO A 71 2.60 3.66 3.77
C PRO A 71 1.96 2.56 2.92
N LEU A 72 0.71 2.21 3.23
CA LEU A 72 -0.13 1.32 2.43
C LEU A 72 -1.55 1.88 2.39
N LEU A 73 -2.06 2.13 1.19
CA LEU A 73 -3.43 2.50 0.90
C LEU A 73 -4.06 1.46 -0.03
N LEU A 74 -5.25 1.01 0.34
CA LEU A 74 -6.07 0.06 -0.42
C LEU A 74 -7.45 0.68 -0.64
N ALA A 75 -7.98 0.56 -1.85
CA ALA A 75 -9.32 1.02 -2.18
C ALA A 75 -10.00 0.15 -3.24
N GLY A 76 -11.28 -0.17 -3.06
CA GLY A 76 -12.05 -0.99 -3.99
C GLY A 76 -11.79 -2.50 -3.85
N GLY A 77 -12.02 -3.25 -4.93
CA GLY A 77 -11.87 -4.71 -4.99
C GLY A 77 -12.94 -5.49 -4.22
N GLY A 78 -14.02 -4.83 -3.80
CA GLY A 78 -15.05 -5.43 -2.94
C GLY A 78 -14.60 -5.65 -1.50
N LEU A 79 -13.45 -5.10 -1.11
CA LEU A 79 -12.91 -5.17 0.24
C LEU A 79 -13.68 -4.25 1.21
N GLN A 80 -13.59 -4.53 2.52
CA GLN A 80 -14.22 -3.71 3.54
C GLN A 80 -13.48 -2.36 3.73
N MET A 81 -14.03 -1.30 3.14
CA MET A 81 -13.44 0.04 3.15
C MET A 81 -13.71 0.84 4.44
N GLY A 82 -13.00 1.96 4.61
CA GLY A 82 -13.24 2.94 5.67
C GLY A 82 -12.59 2.60 7.01
N GLN A 83 -11.49 1.84 6.98
CA GLN A 83 -10.82 1.30 8.15
C GLN A 83 -9.35 1.75 8.23
N VAL A 84 -8.77 1.65 9.43
CA VAL A 84 -7.32 1.71 9.64
C VAL A 84 -6.88 0.39 10.29
N ILE A 85 -6.05 -0.39 9.59
CA ILE A 85 -5.48 -1.66 10.07
C ILE A 85 -3.95 -1.50 10.10
N GLY A 86 -3.30 -1.90 11.19
CA GLY A 86 -1.86 -1.72 11.34
C GLY A 86 -1.46 -0.25 11.57
N GLN A 87 -2.16 0.42 12.48
CA GLN A 87 -1.94 1.83 12.82
C GLN A 87 -0.49 2.10 13.24
N SER A 88 0.10 3.16 12.70
CA SER A 88 1.36 3.71 13.16
C SER A 88 1.17 4.67 14.35
N THR A 89 2.24 4.90 15.09
CA THR A 89 2.36 6.00 16.04
C THR A 89 2.04 7.35 15.38
N SER A 90 1.65 8.35 16.17
CA SER A 90 1.21 9.66 15.65
C SER A 90 2.25 10.41 14.81
N ASP A 91 3.54 10.10 14.98
CA ASP A 91 4.64 10.63 14.16
C ASP A 91 4.95 9.77 12.92
N ALA A 92 4.20 8.68 12.73
CA ALA A 92 4.41 7.64 11.74
C ALA A 92 5.82 7.04 11.78
N GLY A 93 6.41 6.88 12.97
CA GLY A 93 7.77 6.35 13.14
C GLY A 93 7.84 4.86 13.47
N GLN A 94 6.82 4.31 14.10
CA GLN A 94 6.75 2.90 14.48
C GLN A 94 5.33 2.37 14.41
N PRO A 95 5.12 1.05 14.25
CA PRO A 95 3.81 0.43 14.46
C PRO A 95 3.32 0.66 15.89
N GLN A 96 2.06 1.08 16.03
CA GLN A 96 1.36 1.19 17.31
C GLN A 96 0.44 -0.01 17.56
N SER A 97 -0.13 -0.59 16.50
CA SER A 97 -0.90 -1.84 16.54
C SER A 97 -0.20 -2.96 15.76
N GLU A 98 -0.86 -4.11 15.62
CA GLU A 98 -0.33 -5.28 14.90
C GLU A 98 0.13 -4.90 13.48
N PRO A 99 1.43 -5.01 13.16
CA PRO A 99 1.97 -4.60 11.87
C PRO A 99 1.53 -5.55 10.77
N GLN A 100 1.10 -4.99 9.63
CA GLN A 100 0.84 -5.76 8.42
C GLN A 100 2.11 -5.84 7.59
N ARG A 101 2.45 -7.05 7.14
CA ARG A 101 3.66 -7.31 6.36
C ARG A 101 3.35 -7.43 4.88
N ILE A 102 4.40 -7.44 4.06
CA ILE A 102 4.25 -7.56 2.60
C ILE A 102 3.52 -8.85 2.20
N GLU A 103 3.71 -9.92 2.97
CA GLU A 103 3.05 -11.20 2.76
C GLU A 103 1.54 -11.10 2.97
N ASN A 104 1.08 -10.28 3.94
CA ASN A 104 -0.35 -10.03 4.14
C ASN A 104 -0.95 -9.24 2.97
N LEU A 105 -0.23 -8.23 2.48
CA LEU A 105 -0.67 -7.46 1.31
C LEU A 105 -0.78 -8.35 0.07
N VAL A 106 0.27 -9.12 -0.21
CA VAL A 106 0.30 -10.03 -1.36
C VAL A 106 -0.82 -11.07 -1.24
N SER A 107 -1.01 -11.69 -0.08
CA SER A 107 -2.11 -12.62 0.15
C SER A 107 -3.48 -11.97 -0.08
N THR A 108 -3.69 -10.75 0.42
CA THR A 108 -4.93 -9.99 0.20
C THR A 108 -5.20 -9.76 -1.29
N ILE A 109 -4.18 -9.35 -2.06
CA ILE A 109 -4.31 -9.17 -3.51
C ILE A 109 -4.70 -10.49 -4.19
N MET A 110 -4.02 -11.60 -3.85
CA MET A 110 -4.29 -12.91 -4.44
C MET A 110 -5.71 -13.39 -4.13
N HIS A 111 -6.17 -13.24 -2.88
CA HIS A 111 -7.52 -13.59 -2.46
C HIS A 111 -8.60 -12.70 -3.10
N THR A 112 -8.26 -11.46 -3.46
CA THR A 112 -9.16 -10.56 -4.19
C THR A 112 -9.26 -10.95 -5.68
N MET A 113 -8.16 -11.40 -6.27
CA MET A 113 -8.08 -11.69 -7.71
C MET A 113 -8.47 -13.12 -8.07
N LEU A 114 -8.28 -14.07 -7.16
CA LEU A 114 -8.37 -15.51 -7.43
C LEU A 114 -9.26 -16.21 -6.42
N ASP A 115 -9.97 -17.24 -6.88
CA ASP A 115 -10.49 -18.27 -5.99
C ASP A 115 -9.32 -19.17 -5.56
N VAL A 116 -8.77 -18.89 -4.38
CA VAL A 116 -7.63 -19.62 -3.82
C VAL A 116 -7.96 -21.10 -3.58
N GLY A 117 -9.22 -21.45 -3.35
CA GLY A 117 -9.69 -22.83 -3.28
C GLY A 117 -9.51 -23.55 -4.63
N GLN A 118 -9.84 -22.88 -5.74
CA GLN A 118 -9.59 -23.40 -7.09
C GLN A 118 -8.10 -23.48 -7.42
N VAL A 119 -7.30 -22.50 -6.99
CA VAL A 119 -5.84 -22.51 -7.16
C VAL A 119 -5.22 -23.77 -6.55
N ARG A 120 -5.64 -24.16 -5.33
CA ARG A 120 -5.11 -25.34 -4.62
C ARG A 120 -5.39 -26.67 -5.34
N ILE A 121 -6.48 -26.76 -6.11
CA ILE A 121 -6.87 -28.01 -6.81
C ILE A 121 -6.46 -28.03 -8.29
N THR A 122 -6.05 -26.88 -8.85
CA THR A 122 -5.66 -26.77 -10.25
C THR A 122 -4.29 -27.41 -10.47
N ARG A 123 -4.24 -28.42 -11.34
CA ARG A 123 -3.00 -29.13 -11.67
C ARG A 123 -2.14 -28.34 -12.66
N GLY A 124 -0.82 -28.44 -12.50
CA GLY A 124 0.14 -27.84 -13.44
C GLY A 124 0.42 -26.36 -13.22
N LEU A 125 -0.12 -25.75 -12.15
CA LEU A 125 0.29 -24.41 -11.76
C LEU A 125 1.74 -24.40 -11.25
N PRO A 126 2.52 -23.35 -11.56
CA PRO A 126 3.83 -23.15 -10.96
C PRO A 126 3.73 -23.12 -9.43
N ARG A 127 4.72 -23.72 -8.76
CA ARG A 127 4.73 -23.82 -7.29
C ARG A 127 4.73 -22.46 -6.63
N GLU A 128 5.37 -21.49 -7.27
CA GLU A 128 5.48 -20.10 -6.83
C GLU A 128 4.09 -19.45 -6.74
N VAL A 129 3.21 -19.71 -7.70
CA VAL A 129 1.83 -19.17 -7.69
C VAL A 129 1.04 -19.74 -6.53
N ILE A 130 1.17 -21.04 -6.27
CA ILE A 130 0.52 -21.71 -5.13
C ILE A 130 1.05 -21.14 -3.81
N GLN A 131 2.36 -20.97 -3.70
CA GLN A 131 3.00 -20.42 -2.50
C GLN A 131 2.59 -18.97 -2.23
N VAL A 132 2.46 -18.15 -3.26
CA VAL A 132 2.05 -16.74 -3.11
C VAL A 132 0.57 -16.65 -2.75
N ALA A 133 -0.28 -17.50 -3.33
CA ALA A 133 -1.72 -17.54 -3.03
C ALA A 133 -2.05 -18.15 -1.66
N ASP A 134 -1.18 -19.01 -1.11
CA ASP A 134 -1.46 -19.80 0.10
C ASP A 134 -0.42 -19.60 1.23
N GLY A 135 0.52 -18.67 1.04
CA GLY A 135 1.72 -18.57 1.89
C GLY A 135 1.55 -17.75 3.17
N ALA A 136 0.52 -16.90 3.22
CA ALA A 136 0.23 -16.04 4.37
C ALA A 136 -1.26 -15.74 4.46
N GLU A 137 -1.70 -15.38 5.65
CA GLU A 137 -3.06 -14.89 5.86
C GLU A 137 -3.24 -13.49 5.25
N PRO A 138 -4.37 -13.21 4.59
CA PRO A 138 -4.75 -11.85 4.18
C PRO A 138 -4.76 -10.88 5.37
N ILE A 139 -4.78 -9.58 5.09
CA ILE A 139 -4.88 -8.55 6.11
C ILE A 139 -6.18 -8.80 6.92
N PRO A 140 -6.09 -9.04 8.24
CA PRO A 140 -7.25 -9.44 9.04
C PRO A 140 -8.33 -8.36 9.05
N GLY A 141 -9.58 -8.74 8.75
CA GLY A 141 -10.75 -7.86 8.77
C GLY A 141 -10.98 -7.03 7.51
N LEU A 142 -10.22 -7.30 6.43
CA LEU A 142 -10.31 -6.56 5.17
C LEU A 142 -11.09 -7.28 4.05
N LEU A 143 -11.07 -8.62 4.02
CA LEU A 143 -11.86 -9.45 3.08
C LEU A 143 -13.30 -9.65 3.57
#